data_AF-A0A914JNI5-F1
#
_entry.id   AF-A0A914JNI5-F1
#
_cell.length_a   1.000
_cell.length_b   1.000
_cell.length_c   1.000
_cell.angle_alpha   90.00
_cell.angle_beta   90.00
_cell.angle_gamma   90.00
#
_symmetry.space_group_name_H-M   'P 1'
#
loop_
_entity.id
_entity.type
_entity.pdbx_description
1 polymer ?
#
loop_
_entity_poly.entity_id
_entity_poly.type
_entity_poly.pdbx_seq_one_letter_code
_entity_poly.pdbx_strand_id
1 'polypeptide(L)' 'MIGKNNKKLELQQTRRKRKRIRSKQQKEAANLRERKRMKDLNLAFENLRKLMPTLTYEKRFSRLELL' A
#
# COMPACT_ATOMS: atom_id res chain seq x y z
N MET A 1 54.13 18.77 8.87
CA MET A 1 53.25 17.65 9.25
C MET A 1 51.86 18.18 9.57
N ILE A 2 50.93 18.16 8.61
CA ILE A 2 49.55 18.65 8.78
C ILE A 2 48.62 17.47 8.49
N GLY A 3 48.02 16.89 9.52
CA GLY A 3 47.20 15.69 9.39
C GLY A 3 46.21 15.58 10.54
N LYS A 4 45.19 16.44 10.56
CA LYS A 4 44.06 16.32 11.49
C LYS A 4 42.77 16.87 10.87
N ASN A 5 42.19 16.20 9.86
CA ASN A 5 40.82 16.52 9.40
C ASN A 5 40.00 15.32 8.86
N ASN A 6 40.46 14.07 9.00
CA ASN A 6 39.76 12.91 8.40
C ASN A 6 38.83 12.11 9.34
N LYS A 7 38.90 12.28 10.67
CA LYS A 7 38.07 11.49 11.60
C LYS A 7 36.57 11.79 11.55
N LYS A 8 36.17 13.01 11.16
CA LYS A 8 34.75 13.40 11.10
C LYS A 8 34.03 12.86 9.86
N LEU A 9 34.76 12.57 8.77
CA LEU A 9 34.22 12.02 7.53
C LEU A 9 33.97 10.50 7.62
N GLU A 10 34.84 9.75 8.31
CA GLU A 10 34.70 8.29 8.45
C GLU A 10 33.51 7.85 9.31
N LEU A 11 33.14 8.63 10.35
CA LEU A 11 32.04 8.31 11.26
C LEU A 11 30.64 8.38 10.62
N GLN A 12 30.52 8.97 9.42
CA GLN A 12 29.25 9.05 8.70
C GLN A 12 29.01 7.86 7.77
N GLN A 13 30.08 7.21 7.28
CA GLN A 13 29.97 6.16 6.26
C GLN A 13 29.54 4.79 6.83
N THR A 14 29.75 4.53 8.13
CA THR A 14 29.43 3.25 8.78
C THR A 14 28.08 3.21 9.50
N ARG A 15 27.32 4.32 9.52
CA ARG A 15 25.95 4.33 10.06
C ARG A 15 25.04 3.63 9.06
N ARG A 16 24.93 2.30 9.20
CA ARG A 16 23.90 1.46 8.53
C ARG A 16 22.62 2.28 8.38
N LYS A 17 22.21 2.59 7.13
CA LYS A 17 20.97 3.33 6.83
C LYS A 17 19.88 2.72 7.69
N ARG A 18 19.43 3.43 8.74
CA ARG A 18 18.38 2.94 9.63
C ARG A 18 17.19 2.61 8.73
N LYS A 19 16.78 1.34 8.69
CA LYS A 19 15.57 0.93 7.94
C LYS A 19 14.45 1.84 8.43
N ARG A 20 13.81 2.58 7.51
CA ARG A 20 12.72 3.50 7.87
C ARG A 20 11.56 2.66 8.39
N ILE A 21 11.41 2.58 9.71
CA ILE A 21 10.29 1.91 10.36
C ILE A 21 9.06 2.80 10.17
N ARG A 22 7.99 2.25 9.57
CA ARG A 22 6.73 2.98 9.42
C ARG A 22 6.12 3.24 10.79
N SER A 23 5.80 4.50 11.09
CA SER A 23 5.11 4.84 12.33
C SER A 23 3.68 4.28 12.34
N LYS A 24 3.07 4.17 13.53
CA LYS A 24 1.67 3.74 13.67
C LYS A 24 0.72 4.64 12.87
N GLN A 25 0.91 5.96 12.95
CA GLN A 25 0.16 6.95 12.16
C GLN A 25 0.30 6.73 10.65
N GLN A 26 1.51 6.42 10.16
CA GLN A 26 1.74 6.13 8.74
C GLN A 26 1.01 4.84 8.29
N LYS A 27 0.96 3.82 9.15
CA LYS A 27 0.19 2.59 8.89
C LYS A 27 -1.31 2.88 8.84
N GLU A 28 -1.84 3.63 9.81
CA GLU A 28 -3.25 4.01 9.86
C GLU A 28 -3.68 4.83 8.65
N ALA A 29 -2.88 5.83 8.28
CA ALA A 29 -3.12 6.65 7.10
C ALA A 29 -3.08 5.81 5.80
N ALA A 30 -2.16 4.83 5.70
CA ALA A 30 -2.11 3.91 4.58
C ALA A 30 -3.35 3.00 4.52
N ASN A 31 -3.78 2.45 5.66
CA ASN A 31 -4.97 1.61 5.74
C ASN A 31 -6.24 2.38 5.35
N LEU A 32 -6.35 3.65 5.75
CA LEU A 32 -7.47 4.51 5.35
C LEU A 32 -7.51 4.72 3.83
N ARG A 33 -6.34 5.00 3.22
CA ARG A 33 -6.24 5.14 1.76
C ARG A 33 -6.62 3.84 1.03
N GLU A 34 -6.15 2.70 1.51
CA GLU A 34 -6.48 1.42 0.87
C GLU A 34 -7.97 1.07 1.02
N ARG A 35 -8.59 1.37 2.16
CA ARG A 35 -10.06 1.22 2.31
C ARG A 35 -10.81 2.06 1.29
N LYS A 36 -10.40 3.31 1.06
CA LYS A 36 -11.00 4.17 0.04
C LYS A 36 -10.82 3.57 -1.36
N ARG A 37 -9.59 3.18 -1.71
CA ARG A 37 -9.27 2.53 -2.98
C ARG A 37 -10.12 1.28 -3.23
N MET A 38 -10.27 0.43 -2.21
CA MET A 38 -11.09 -0.78 -2.29
C MET A 38 -12.58 -0.49 -2.39
N LYS A 39 -13.09 0.56 -1.73
CA LYS A 39 -14.48 0.99 -1.88
C LYS A 39 -14.76 1.41 -3.33
N ASP A 40 -13.90 2.23 -3.91
CA ASP A 40 -14.07 2.72 -5.29
C ASP A 40 -14.00 1.55 -6.29
N LEU A 41 -13.06 0.62 -6.09
CA LEU A 41 -12.95 -0.60 -6.90
C LEU A 41 -14.19 -1.50 -6.78
N ASN A 42 -14.67 -1.74 -5.56
CA ASN A 42 -15.87 -2.56 -5.34
C ASN A 42 -17.11 -1.92 -5.96
N LEU A 43 -17.25 -0.59 -5.90
CA LEU A 43 -18.35 0.11 -6.55
C LEU A 43 -18.35 -0.09 -8.07
N ALA A 44 -17.17 -0.04 -8.70
CA ALA A 44 -17.03 -0.33 -10.13
C ALA A 44 -17.45 -1.78 -10.45
N PHE A 45 -17.05 -2.76 -9.62
CA PHE A 45 -17.46 -4.16 -9.78
C PHE A 45 -18.97 -4.36 -9.59
N GLU A 46 -19.61 -3.68 -8.64
CA GLU A 46 -21.08 -3.73 -8.50
C GLU A 46 -21.80 -3.16 -9.72
N ASN A 47 -21.25 -2.12 -10.36
CA ASN A 47 -21.82 -1.59 -11.60
C ASN A 47 -21.67 -2.59 -12.76
N LEU A 48 -20.52 -3.28 -12.84
CA LEU A 48 -20.32 -4.34 -13.82
C LEU A 48 -21.29 -5.51 -13.61
N ARG A 49 -21.56 -5.91 -12.36
CA ARG A 49 -22.56 -6.95 -12.03
C ARG A 49 -23.95 -6.67 -12.60
N LYS A 50 -24.36 -5.40 -12.66
CA LYS A 50 -25.68 -5.02 -13.23
C LYS A 50 -25.76 -5.23 -14.74
N LEU A 51 -24.62 -5.17 -15.42
CA LEU A 51 -24.52 -5.36 -16.86
C LEU A 51 -24.34 -6.84 -17.23
N MET A 52 -23.87 -7.66 -16.28
CA MET A 52 -23.79 -9.09 -16.48
C MET A 52 -25.20 -9.69 -16.47
N PRO A 53 -25.59 -10.45 -17.50
CA PRO A 53 -26.85 -11.16 -17.50
C PRO A 53 -26.82 -12.25 -16.41
N THR A 54 -27.42 -11.97 -15.26
CA THR A 54 -27.59 -12.98 -14.21
C THR A 54 -28.80 -13.83 -14.53
N LEU A 55 -28.61 -15.15 -14.63
CA LEU A 55 -29.76 -16.06 -14.56
C LEU A 55 -30.38 -15.87 -13.16
N THR A 56 -31.70 -15.72 -13.08
CA THR A 56 -32.47 -15.32 -11.88
C THR A 56 -32.27 -16.17 -10.61
N TYR A 57 -31.47 -17.24 -10.68
CA TYR A 57 -31.14 -18.16 -9.59
C TYR A 57 -29.65 -18.18 -9.22
N GLU A 58 -28.82 -17.33 -9.84
CA GLU A 58 -27.39 -17.26 -9.55
C GLU A 58 -27.12 -16.45 -8.28
N LYS A 59 -26.40 -17.09 -7.35
CA LYS A 59 -25.83 -16.48 -6.16
C LYS A 59 -25.01 -15.24 -6.56
N ARG A 60 -25.02 -14.18 -5.74
CA ARG A 60 -24.21 -12.97 -5.99
C ARG A 60 -22.77 -13.39 -6.33
N PHE A 61 -22.33 -13.15 -7.58
CA PHE A 61 -20.97 -13.47 -8.03
C PHE A 61 -19.96 -12.91 -7.03
N SER A 62 -19.10 -13.76 -6.50
CA SER A 62 -18.03 -13.42 -5.59
C SER A 62 -17.02 -12.49 -6.27
N ARG A 63 -16.11 -11.93 -5.47
CA ARG A 63 -15.04 -11.07 -6.00
C ARG A 63 -14.05 -11.81 -6.90
N LEU A 64 -13.92 -13.13 -6.73
CA LEU A 64 -13.02 -13.95 -7.52
C LEU A 64 -13.62 -14.30 -8.88
N GLU A 65 -14.93 -14.52 -8.95
CA GLU A 65 -15.62 -14.91 -10.19
C GLU A 65 -15.80 -13.75 -11.18
N LEU A 66 -15.53 -12.51 -10.75
CA LEU A 66 -15.63 -11.29 -11.59
C LEU A 66 -14.28 -10.80 -12.13
N LEU A 67 -13.20 -11.54 -11.89
CA LEU A 67 -11.86 -11.32 -12.45
C LEU A 67 -11.62 -12.25 -13.63
#